data_AF-V6F089-F1
#
_entry.id   AF-V6F089-F1
#
_cell.length_a   1.000
_cell.length_b   1.000
_cell.length_c   1.000
_cell.angle_alpha   90.00
_cell.angle_beta   90.00
_cell.angle_gamma   90.00
#
_symmetry.space_group_name_H-M   'P 1'
#
loop_
_entity.id
_entity.type
_entity.pdbx_description
1 polymer ?
#
loop_
_entity_poly.entity_id
_entity_poly.type
_entity_poly.pdbx_seq_one_letter_code
_entity_poly.pdbx_strand_id
1 'polypeptide(L)'
;MLLNGVHLLPDASGALIWPARQLLAVASPPAAMAAQAVRRLAALARQRRPRVIVWMGEAPIALPDREQREWDRLQAEHEWIACEDEIQLSPLTFRLQAGAATKAGEIIARPNPLARYDGQVWPAFVIDGRRLALPAFGPTGGGTEVMSTAFLSLFRRPFQALMLVNGRIVTRPRARLENPS
;
A
#
# COMPACT_ATOMS: atom_id res chain seq x y z
N MET A 1 8.52 -3.28 -10.32
CA MET A 1 7.46 -2.84 -11.27
C MET A 1 7.76 -1.42 -11.74
N LEU A 2 7.24 -1.02 -12.91
CA LEU A 2 7.45 0.31 -13.46
C LEU A 2 6.13 1.10 -13.43
N LEU A 3 6.18 2.35 -12.93
CA LEU A 3 5.05 3.25 -12.91
C LEU A 3 5.52 4.65 -13.29
N ASN A 4 5.01 5.19 -14.40
CA ASN A 4 5.40 6.52 -14.92
C ASN A 4 6.94 6.71 -15.00
N GLY A 5 7.65 5.70 -15.50
CA GLY A 5 9.12 5.70 -15.60
C GLY A 5 9.86 5.44 -14.28
N VAL A 6 9.16 5.30 -13.15
CA VAL A 6 9.77 5.04 -11.84
C VAL A 6 9.79 3.54 -11.54
N HIS A 7 10.97 3.02 -11.19
CA HIS A 7 11.12 1.67 -10.69
C HIS A 7 10.72 1.58 -9.21
N LEU A 8 9.66 0.83 -8.94
CA LEU A 8 9.10 0.61 -7.61
C LEU A 8 9.18 -0.86 -7.23
N LEU A 9 9.44 -1.13 -5.95
CA LEU A 9 9.54 -2.47 -5.39
C LEU A 9 8.36 -2.71 -4.42
N PRO A 10 7.40 -3.57 -4.76
CA PRO A 10 6.43 -4.04 -3.78
C PRO A 10 7.13 -4.98 -2.79
N ASP A 11 6.81 -4.85 -1.52
CA ASP A 11 7.29 -5.72 -0.46
C ASP A 11 6.14 -6.61 0.07
N ALA A 12 6.46 -7.84 0.48
CA ALA A 12 5.46 -8.79 0.98
C ALA A 12 4.75 -8.32 2.27
N SER A 13 5.29 -7.32 2.95
CA SER A 13 4.66 -6.62 4.08
C SER A 13 3.48 -5.72 3.70
N GLY A 14 3.32 -5.40 2.41
CA GLY A 14 2.36 -4.40 1.91
C GLY A 14 2.95 -3.01 1.75
N ALA A 15 4.23 -2.80 2.05
CA ALA A 15 4.93 -1.55 1.77
C ALA A 15 5.36 -1.44 0.30
N LEU A 16 5.32 -0.22 -0.22
CA LEU A 16 5.88 0.13 -1.51
C LEU A 16 7.22 0.84 -1.32
N ILE A 17 8.29 0.36 -1.96
CA ILE A 17 9.62 0.96 -1.84
C ILE A 17 9.97 1.68 -3.15
N TRP A 18 10.47 2.91 -3.02
CA TRP A 18 11.07 3.69 -4.10
C TRP A 18 12.58 3.87 -3.82
N PRO A 19 13.44 2.98 -4.36
CA PRO A 19 14.86 2.94 -4.02
C PRO A 19 15.61 4.25 -4.34
N ALA A 20 15.33 4.85 -5.50
CA ALA A 20 16.00 6.09 -5.92
C ALA A 20 15.74 7.28 -4.99
N ARG A 21 14.69 7.23 -4.16
CA ARG A 21 14.41 8.23 -3.11
C ARG A 21 14.65 7.74 -1.69
N GLN A 22 15.14 6.50 -1.53
CA GLN A 22 15.22 5.81 -0.23
C GLN A 22 13.89 5.92 0.54
N LEU A 23 12.77 5.79 -0.17
CA LEU A 23 11.44 6.06 0.34
C LEU A 23 10.67 4.76 0.51
N LEU A 24 9.93 4.67 1.62
CA LEU A 24 9.00 3.59 1.91
C LEU A 24 7.60 4.18 2.11
N ALA A 25 6.62 3.72 1.33
CA ALA A 25 5.23 4.16 1.41
C ALA A 25 4.34 3.04 1.92
N VAL A 26 3.42 3.37 2.83
CA VAL A 26 2.44 2.43 3.40
C VAL A 26 1.05 3.06 3.41
N ALA A 27 0.03 2.26 3.08
CA ALA A 27 -1.35 2.63 3.35
C ALA A 27 -1.69 2.32 4.80
N SER A 28 -2.24 3.29 5.53
CA SER A 28 -2.55 3.11 6.95
C SER A 28 -3.53 1.95 7.13
N PRO A 29 -3.32 1.11 8.16
CA PRO A 29 -4.26 0.06 8.53
C PRO A 29 -5.53 0.63 9.17
N PRO A 30 -6.57 -0.19 9.38
CA PRO A 30 -7.61 0.11 10.35
C PRO A 30 -7.02 0.37 11.75
N ALA A 31 -7.63 1.26 12.53
CA ALA A 31 -7.15 1.68 13.84
C ALA A 31 -6.87 0.49 14.80
N ALA A 32 -7.74 -0.53 14.79
CA ALA A 32 -7.56 -1.74 15.60
C ALA A 32 -6.25 -2.50 15.32
N MET A 33 -5.68 -2.35 14.13
CA MET A 33 -4.44 -3.01 13.70
C MET A 33 -3.20 -2.09 13.77
N ALA A 34 -3.35 -0.85 14.23
CA ALA A 34 -2.28 0.16 14.22
C ALA A 34 -1.04 -0.29 15.00
N ALA A 35 -1.21 -0.86 16.20
CA ALA A 35 -0.11 -1.39 17.01
C ALA A 35 0.72 -2.44 16.26
N GLN A 36 0.07 -3.37 15.56
CA GLN A 36 0.78 -4.38 14.79
C GLN A 36 1.46 -3.81 13.54
N ALA A 37 0.84 -2.83 12.89
CA ALA A 37 1.47 -2.11 11.79
C ALA A 37 2.73 -1.38 12.25
N VAL A 38 2.73 -0.71 13.40
CA VAL A 38 3.93 -0.05 13.95
C VAL A 38 5.05 -1.07 14.19
N ARG A 39 4.76 -2.22 14.81
CA ARG A 39 5.78 -3.29 14.99
C ARG A 39 6.38 -3.74 13.66
N ARG A 40 5.53 -3.91 12.64
CA ARG A 40 5.95 -4.35 11.31
C ARG A 40 6.76 -3.26 10.60
N LEU A 41 6.35 -1.99 10.71
CA LEU A 41 7.08 -0.85 10.17
C LEU A 41 8.47 -0.76 10.80
N ALA A 42 8.56 -0.90 12.14
CA ALA A 42 9.84 -0.88 12.84
C ALA A 42 10.79 -1.98 12.37
N ALA A 43 10.29 -3.21 12.19
CA ALA A 43 11.08 -4.31 11.64
C ALA A 43 11.54 -4.04 10.20
N LEU A 44 10.63 -3.53 9.36
CA LEU A 44 10.89 -3.26 7.96
C LEU A 44 11.86 -2.09 7.77
N ALA A 45 11.73 -1.02 8.57
CA ALA A 45 12.63 0.12 8.55
C ALA A 45 14.07 -0.28 8.88
N ARG A 46 14.29 -1.20 9.84
CA ARG A 46 15.62 -1.73 10.12
C ARG A 46 16.22 -2.51 8.93
N GLN A 47 15.39 -3.24 8.20
CA GLN A 47 15.82 -4.06 7.05
C GLN A 47 16.07 -3.23 5.79
N ARG A 48 15.18 -2.26 5.51
CA ARG A 48 15.20 -1.48 4.26
C ARG A 48 15.91 -0.14 4.40
N ARG A 49 16.13 0.32 5.64
CA ARG A 49 16.77 1.59 6.00
C ARG A 49 16.27 2.75 5.15
N PRO A 50 14.94 3.00 5.10
CA PRO A 50 14.44 4.14 4.35
C PRO A 50 14.92 5.44 5.02
N ARG A 51 15.16 6.46 4.22
CA ARG A 51 15.35 7.83 4.71
C ARG A 51 13.99 8.49 4.95
N VAL A 52 13.03 8.24 4.05
CA VAL A 52 11.71 8.88 4.03
C VAL A 52 10.62 7.82 4.18
N ILE A 53 9.63 8.08 5.04
CA ILE A 53 8.43 7.27 5.18
C ILE A 53 7.21 8.11 4.76
N VAL A 54 6.46 7.59 3.77
CA VAL A 54 5.16 8.12 3.38
C VAL A 54 4.07 7.30 4.08
N TRP A 55 3.31 7.94 4.95
CA TRP A 55 2.17 7.33 5.63
C TRP A 55 0.88 7.84 5.01
N MET A 56 0.13 6.96 4.34
CA MET A 56 -1.07 7.34 3.59
C MET A 56 -2.33 7.03 4.40
N GLY A 57 -2.95 8.08 4.94
CA GLY A 57 -4.11 8.01 5.84
C GLY A 57 -3.77 8.41 7.27
N GLU A 58 -4.69 8.12 8.19
CA GLU A 58 -4.59 8.57 9.59
C GLU A 58 -3.40 7.97 10.32
N ALA A 59 -2.71 8.81 11.10
CA ALA A 59 -1.65 8.38 12.00
C ALA A 59 -2.21 7.49 13.14
N PRO A 60 -1.42 6.54 13.65
CA PRO A 60 -1.80 5.77 14.83
C PRO A 60 -2.09 6.68 16.03
N ILE A 61 -3.17 6.38 16.76
CA ILE A 61 -3.51 7.02 18.02
C ILE A 61 -3.71 5.96 19.10
N ALA A 62 -3.51 6.35 20.37
CA ALA A 62 -3.76 5.49 21.54
C ALA A 62 -3.05 4.13 21.47
N LEU A 63 -1.78 4.11 21.04
CA LEU A 63 -0.96 2.90 21.00
C LEU A 63 -0.63 2.41 22.41
N PRO A 64 -0.52 1.10 22.66
CA PRO A 64 0.08 0.59 23.88
C PRO A 64 1.51 1.11 24.06
N ASP A 65 1.97 1.30 25.31
CA ASP A 65 3.25 1.95 25.62
C ASP A 65 4.45 1.45 24.83
N ARG A 66 4.52 0.13 24.59
CA ARG A 66 5.61 -0.47 23.80
C ARG A 66 5.59 0.02 22.36
N GLU A 67 4.43 0.03 21.73
CA GLU A 67 4.27 0.46 20.35
C GLU A 67 4.35 1.98 20.23
N GLN A 68 3.89 2.72 21.24
CA GLN A 68 4.09 4.17 21.30
C GLN A 68 5.59 4.51 21.27
N ARG A 69 6.43 3.85 22.09
CA ARG A 69 7.89 4.05 22.06
C ARG A 69 8.53 3.70 20.71
N GLU A 70 8.06 2.63 20.05
CA GLU A 70 8.57 2.29 18.70
C GLU A 70 8.12 3.33 17.66
N TRP A 71 6.89 3.83 17.75
CA TRP A 71 6.38 4.90 16.90
C TRP A 71 7.19 6.18 17.07
N ASP A 72 7.40 6.63 18.31
CA ASP A 72 8.18 7.83 18.64
C ASP A 72 9.63 7.71 18.11
N ARG A 73 10.23 6.51 18.24
CA ARG A 73 11.56 6.25 17.68
C ARG A 73 11.58 6.37 16.16
N LEU A 74 10.62 5.77 15.47
CA LEU A 74 10.52 5.88 14.02
C LEU A 74 10.30 7.33 13.57
N GLN A 75 9.55 8.11 14.34
CA GLN A 75 9.35 9.54 14.11
C GLN A 75 10.65 10.35 14.24
N ALA A 76 11.51 10.00 15.20
CA ALA A 76 12.80 10.65 15.38
C ALA A 76 13.86 10.22 14.34
N GLU A 77 13.81 8.98 13.84
CA GLU A 77 14.84 8.40 12.97
C GLU A 77 14.64 8.65 11.47
N HIS A 78 13.43 9.00 11.04
CA HIS A 78 13.08 9.11 9.62
C HIS A 78 12.43 10.46 9.28
N GLU A 79 12.54 10.86 8.02
CA GLU A 79 11.72 11.95 7.47
C GLU A 79 10.30 11.42 7.19
N TRP A 80 9.28 12.16 7.60
CA TRP A 80 7.88 11.75 7.45
C TRP A 80 7.11 12.65 6.50
N ILE A 81 6.33 12.02 5.63
CA ILE A 81 5.36 12.71 4.79
C ILE A 81 4.00 12.06 5.01
N ALA A 82 3.08 12.80 5.62
CA ALA A 82 1.68 12.41 5.74
C ALA A 82 0.96 12.65 4.40
N CYS A 83 0.14 11.69 3.98
CA CYS A 83 -0.73 11.81 2.81
C CYS A 83 -2.18 11.57 3.24
N GLU A 84 -2.84 12.63 3.69
CA GLU A 84 -4.25 12.60 4.09
C GLU A 84 -5.22 12.76 2.91
N ASP A 85 -4.82 13.47 1.86
CA ASP A 85 -5.58 13.57 0.60
C ASP A 85 -4.69 13.32 -0.62
N GLU A 86 -3.78 14.24 -0.95
CA GLU A 86 -2.86 14.13 -2.08
C GLU A 86 -1.49 14.75 -1.75
N ILE A 87 -0.42 14.10 -2.17
CA ILE A 87 0.93 14.67 -2.19
C ILE A 87 1.60 14.40 -3.55
N GLN A 88 2.31 15.40 -4.08
CA GLN A 88 3.06 15.26 -5.32
C GLN A 88 4.54 15.01 -5.02
N LEU A 89 5.03 13.83 -5.39
CA LEU A 89 6.44 13.47 -5.35
C LEU A 89 6.90 13.10 -6.76
N SER A 90 7.17 14.13 -7.56
CA SER A 90 7.38 14.00 -9.01
C SER A 90 8.38 12.88 -9.38
N PRO A 91 8.04 11.98 -10.32
CA PRO A 91 6.90 12.04 -11.23
C PRO A 91 5.66 11.29 -10.74
N LEU A 92 5.57 10.96 -9.44
CA LEU A 92 4.45 10.22 -8.86
C LEU A 92 3.52 11.13 -8.06
N THR A 93 2.24 10.79 -8.06
CA THR A 93 1.21 11.44 -7.23
C THR A 93 0.68 10.39 -6.25
N PHE A 94 0.84 10.61 -4.96
CA PHE A 94 0.26 9.75 -3.94
C PHE A 94 -1.07 10.36 -3.49
N ARG A 95 -2.10 9.54 -3.34
CA ARG A 95 -3.42 9.96 -2.88
C ARG A 95 -4.01 8.99 -1.89
N LEU A 96 -4.74 9.48 -0.90
CA LEU A 96 -5.51 8.62 -0.02
C LEU A 96 -6.59 7.88 -0.82
N GLN A 97 -7.38 8.61 -1.61
CA GLN A 97 -8.41 8.04 -2.48
C GLN A 97 -8.17 8.36 -3.96
N ALA A 98 -8.70 7.53 -4.85
CA ALA A 98 -8.71 7.83 -6.28
C ALA A 98 -9.60 9.06 -6.56
N GLY A 99 -9.07 10.02 -7.32
CA GLY A 99 -9.90 11.12 -7.83
C GLY A 99 -10.60 10.77 -9.15
N ALA A 100 -11.45 11.70 -9.58
CA ALA A 100 -12.26 11.58 -10.80
C ALA A 100 -11.43 11.33 -12.07
N ALA A 101 -10.27 11.99 -12.18
CA ALA A 101 -9.34 11.81 -13.29
C ALA A 101 -8.09 11.03 -12.84
N THR A 102 -7.74 9.97 -13.57
CA THR A 102 -6.51 9.20 -13.34
C THR A 102 -5.29 9.96 -13.84
N LYS A 103 -4.38 10.31 -12.94
CA LYS A 103 -3.06 10.87 -13.27
C LYS A 103 -2.10 9.75 -13.67
N ALA A 104 -1.18 10.03 -14.59
CA ALA A 104 -0.09 9.09 -14.86
C ALA A 104 0.85 9.08 -13.65
N GLY A 105 1.17 7.90 -13.12
CA GLY A 105 2.00 7.78 -11.92
C GLY A 105 1.23 7.90 -10.61
N GLU A 106 -0.08 7.69 -10.64
CA GLU A 106 -0.92 7.80 -9.45
C GLU A 106 -0.77 6.56 -8.55
N ILE A 107 -0.59 6.78 -7.25
CA ILE A 107 -0.55 5.74 -6.22
C ILE A 107 -1.70 6.03 -5.24
N ILE A 108 -2.59 5.08 -5.03
CA ILE A 108 -3.74 5.24 -4.12
C ILE A 108 -3.67 4.28 -2.93
N ALA A 109 -4.05 4.76 -1.75
CA ALA A 109 -4.08 3.96 -0.52
C ALA A 109 -5.46 3.37 -0.20
N ARG A 110 -6.54 3.85 -0.80
CA ARG A 110 -7.89 3.30 -0.66
C ARG A 110 -8.42 2.87 -2.03
N PRO A 111 -9.17 1.75 -2.11
CA PRO A 111 -9.86 1.09 -1.00
C PRO A 111 -9.16 -0.15 -0.43
N ASN A 112 -7.83 -0.24 -0.49
CA ASN A 112 -7.06 -1.41 -0.04
C ASN A 112 -7.46 -2.72 -0.78
N PRO A 113 -6.95 -2.91 -2.02
CA PRO A 113 -7.21 -4.11 -2.83
C PRO A 113 -7.05 -5.46 -2.12
N LEU A 114 -8.05 -6.31 -2.32
CA LEU A 114 -8.06 -7.74 -2.02
C LEU A 114 -8.28 -8.55 -3.31
N ALA A 115 -7.43 -9.53 -3.59
CA ALA A 115 -7.55 -10.38 -4.77
C ALA A 115 -7.87 -11.82 -4.37
N ARG A 116 -8.82 -12.42 -5.08
CA ARG A 116 -9.22 -13.81 -4.89
C ARG A 116 -8.58 -14.72 -5.91
N TYR A 117 -7.97 -15.79 -5.43
CA TYR A 117 -7.33 -16.83 -6.24
C TYR A 117 -7.30 -18.14 -5.45
N ASP A 118 -7.70 -19.22 -6.11
CA ASP A 118 -7.77 -20.57 -5.53
C ASP A 118 -8.70 -20.62 -4.30
N GLY A 119 -9.86 -19.94 -4.41
CA GLY A 119 -10.85 -19.83 -3.34
C GLY A 119 -10.45 -18.96 -2.15
N GLN A 120 -9.23 -18.42 -2.12
CA GLN A 120 -8.69 -17.63 -1.02
C GLN A 120 -8.52 -16.15 -1.38
N VAL A 121 -8.72 -15.28 -0.39
CA VAL A 121 -8.62 -13.83 -0.54
C VAL A 121 -7.33 -13.33 0.10
N TRP A 122 -6.56 -12.55 -0.67
CA TRP A 122 -5.27 -12.03 -0.26
C TRP A 122 -5.19 -10.52 -0.49
N PRO A 123 -4.53 -9.74 0.38
CA PRO A 123 -4.13 -8.38 0.03
C PRO A 123 -3.31 -8.37 -1.25
N ALA A 124 -3.45 -7.35 -2.07
CA ALA A 124 -2.66 -7.23 -3.28
C ALA A 124 -2.26 -5.79 -3.54
N PHE A 125 -1.10 -5.58 -4.15
CA PHE A 125 -0.93 -4.38 -4.95
C PHE A 125 -1.67 -4.56 -6.27
N VAL A 126 -2.28 -3.50 -6.81
CA VAL A 126 -2.95 -3.56 -8.12
C VAL A 126 -2.43 -2.46 -9.03
N ILE A 127 -1.93 -2.82 -10.21
CA ILE A 127 -1.32 -1.87 -11.14
C ILE A 127 -1.80 -2.08 -12.58
N ASP A 128 -2.08 -0.98 -13.29
CA ASP A 128 -2.48 -0.98 -14.71
C ASP A 128 -1.50 -0.25 -15.64
N GLY A 129 -0.32 0.10 -15.09
CA GLY A 129 0.74 0.87 -15.74
C GLY A 129 0.58 2.39 -15.62
N ARG A 130 -0.60 2.90 -15.24
CA ARG A 130 -0.85 4.33 -14.98
C ARG A 130 -1.14 4.62 -13.52
N ARG A 131 -1.86 3.72 -12.85
CA ARG A 131 -2.25 3.78 -11.44
C ARG A 131 -1.77 2.52 -10.72
N LEU A 132 -1.38 2.68 -9.46
CA LEU A 132 -1.06 1.63 -8.51
C LEU A 132 -1.92 1.81 -7.25
N ALA A 133 -2.61 0.76 -6.81
CA ALA A 133 -3.31 0.74 -5.52
C ALA A 133 -2.54 -0.12 -4.51
N LEU A 134 -2.41 0.39 -3.28
CA LEU A 134 -1.68 -0.26 -2.20
C LEU A 134 -2.63 -1.10 -1.32
N PRO A 135 -2.24 -2.33 -0.91
CA PRO A 135 -2.93 -3.03 0.15
C PRO A 135 -2.77 -2.28 1.47
N ALA A 136 -3.65 -2.55 2.45
CA ALA A 136 -3.47 -2.01 3.79
C ALA A 136 -2.17 -2.57 4.40
N PHE A 137 -1.42 -1.74 5.11
CA PHE A 137 -0.17 -2.18 5.71
C PHE A 137 -0.41 -2.87 7.05
N GLY A 138 -0.10 -4.17 7.15
CA GLY A 138 -0.40 -4.98 8.32
C GLY A 138 -1.22 -6.23 7.98
N PRO A 139 -1.65 -7.02 8.98
CA PRO A 139 -2.59 -8.10 8.75
C PRO A 139 -3.98 -7.55 8.42
N THR A 140 -4.68 -8.31 7.59
CA THR A 140 -5.99 -7.98 7.02
C THR A 140 -7.07 -7.79 8.07
N GLY A 141 -7.68 -6.61 8.10
CA GLY A 141 -8.96 -6.35 8.76
C GLY A 141 -10.00 -5.69 7.86
N GLY A 142 -9.73 -5.56 6.55
CA GLY A 142 -10.62 -4.89 5.59
C GLY A 142 -10.01 -4.74 4.20
N GLY A 143 -10.78 -4.18 3.27
CA GLY A 143 -10.38 -3.93 1.89
C GLY A 143 -11.52 -4.13 0.91
N THR A 144 -11.24 -4.01 -0.38
CA THR A 144 -12.24 -4.24 -1.45
C THR A 144 -11.73 -5.29 -2.43
N GLU A 145 -12.57 -6.29 -2.72
CA GLU A 145 -12.25 -7.30 -3.73
C GLU A 145 -12.10 -6.66 -5.11
N VAL A 146 -11.00 -6.94 -5.79
CA VAL A 146 -10.60 -6.27 -7.04
C VAL A 146 -11.50 -6.56 -8.23
N MET A 147 -12.29 -7.63 -8.14
CA MET A 147 -13.29 -8.01 -9.14
C MET A 147 -14.70 -7.44 -8.83
N SER A 148 -14.87 -6.71 -7.73
CA SER A 148 -16.11 -5.97 -7.46
C SER A 148 -16.29 -4.77 -8.40
N THR A 149 -17.53 -4.42 -8.72
CA THR A 149 -17.84 -3.28 -9.59
C THR A 149 -17.23 -1.96 -9.10
N ALA A 150 -17.25 -1.74 -7.78
CA ALA A 150 -16.67 -0.55 -7.17
C ALA A 150 -15.17 -0.45 -7.44
N PHE A 151 -14.40 -1.53 -7.25
CA PHE A 151 -12.96 -1.52 -7.50
C PHE A 151 -12.64 -1.42 -8.99
N LEU A 152 -13.35 -2.17 -9.83
CA LEU A 152 -13.16 -2.16 -11.28
C LEU A 152 -13.33 -0.75 -11.87
N SER A 153 -14.25 0.06 -11.32
CA SER A 153 -14.46 1.45 -11.77
C SER A 153 -13.22 2.35 -11.62
N LEU A 154 -12.28 1.98 -10.74
CA LEU A 154 -11.04 2.71 -10.47
C LEU A 154 -9.95 2.46 -11.53
N PHE A 155 -10.06 1.40 -12.33
CA PHE A 155 -9.01 1.02 -13.28
C PHE A 155 -9.56 0.97 -14.70
N ARG A 156 -9.04 1.85 -15.56
CA ARG A 156 -9.50 1.99 -16.96
C ARG A 156 -8.81 1.03 -17.92
N ARG A 157 -7.79 0.31 -17.46
CA ARG A 157 -7.00 -0.65 -18.23
C ARG A 157 -7.00 -2.02 -17.54
N PRO A 158 -6.69 -3.12 -18.24
CA PRO A 158 -6.39 -4.39 -17.59
C PRO A 158 -5.26 -4.21 -16.57
N PHE A 159 -5.46 -4.75 -15.37
CA PHE A 159 -4.49 -4.64 -14.28
C PHE A 159 -3.85 -5.99 -13.94
N GLN A 160 -2.73 -5.93 -13.23
CA GLN A 160 -2.12 -7.06 -12.55
C GLN A 160 -2.34 -6.91 -11.04
N ALA A 161 -2.66 -8.03 -10.38
CA ALA A 161 -2.67 -8.13 -8.93
C ALA A 161 -1.37 -8.81 -8.47
N LEU A 162 -0.64 -8.17 -7.58
CA LEU A 162 0.55 -8.70 -6.92
C LEU A 162 0.15 -9.04 -5.49
N MET A 163 -0.33 -10.27 -5.31
CA MET A 163 -0.95 -10.76 -4.08
C MET A 163 0.09 -11.10 -3.01
N LEU A 164 -0.19 -10.78 -1.75
CA LEU A 164 0.67 -11.03 -0.60
C LEU A 164 0.32 -12.38 0.02
N VAL A 165 0.92 -13.46 -0.47
CA VAL A 165 0.60 -14.85 -0.11
C VAL A 165 1.73 -15.41 0.76
N ASN A 166 1.46 -15.67 2.04
CA ASN A 166 2.38 -16.32 2.98
C ASN A 166 3.81 -15.73 2.97
N GLY A 167 3.92 -14.39 2.98
CA GLY A 167 5.20 -13.69 2.98
C GLY A 167 5.90 -13.63 1.60
N ARG A 168 5.20 -14.00 0.52
CA ARG A 168 5.69 -13.92 -0.87
C ARG A 168 4.72 -13.09 -1.71
N ILE A 169 5.21 -12.62 -2.86
CA ILE A 169 4.38 -11.95 -3.85
C ILE A 169 4.05 -12.93 -4.98
N VAL A 170 2.76 -13.19 -5.18
CA VAL A 170 2.24 -13.99 -6.30
C VAL A 170 1.54 -13.05 -7.26
N THR A 171 2.03 -12.96 -8.50
CA THR A 171 1.44 -12.09 -9.51
C THR A 171 0.40 -12.85 -10.33
N ARG A 172 -0.78 -12.24 -10.53
CA ARG A 172 -1.86 -12.75 -11.36
C ARG A 172 -2.41 -11.63 -12.26
N PRO A 173 -2.56 -11.87 -13.57
CA PRO A 173 -3.31 -10.95 -14.42
C PRO A 173 -4.79 -10.99 -14.05
N ARG A 174 -5.51 -9.87 -14.26
CA ARG A 174 -6.96 -9.78 -14.00
C ARG A 174 -7.77 -10.98 -14.50
N ALA A 175 -7.47 -11.50 -15.70
CA ALA A 175 -8.19 -12.61 -16.31
C ALA A 175 -8.06 -13.97 -15.56
N ARG A 176 -7.18 -14.05 -14.55
CA ARG A 176 -6.96 -15.25 -13.72
C ARG A 176 -7.48 -15.05 -12.29
N LEU A 177 -8.18 -13.95 -12.01
CA LEU A 177 -8.76 -13.66 -10.71
C LEU A 177 -10.22 -14.12 -10.66
N GLU A 178 -10.66 -14.49 -9.46
CA GLU A 178 -12.02 -14.93 -9.19
C GLU A 178 -12.93 -13.76 -8.82
N ASN A 179 -14.22 -13.88 -9.12
CA ASN A 179 -15.23 -12.92 -8.69
C ASN A 179 -15.44 -13.02 -7.16
N PRO A 180 -15.92 -11.94 -6.52
CA PRO A 180 -16.34 -12.00 -5.12
C PRO A 180 -17.42 -13.06 -4.94
N SER A 181 -17.42 -13.71 -3.77
CA SER A 181 -18.48 -14.66 -3.37
C SER A 181 -19.81 -13.97 -3.12
#